data_AF-A0A0K8RC14-F1
#
_entry.id   AF-A0A0K8RC14-F1
#
_cell.length_a   1.000
_cell.length_b   1.000
_cell.length_c   1.000
_cell.angle_alpha   90.00
_cell.angle_beta   90.00
_cell.angle_gamma   90.00
#
_symmetry.space_group_name_H-M   'P 1'
#
loop_
_entity.id
_entity.type
_entity.pdbx_description
1 polymer ?
#
loop_
_entity_poly.entity_id
_entity_poly.type
_entity_poly.pdbx_seq_one_letter_code
_entity_poly.pdbx_strand_id
1 'polypeptide(L)'
;MVHDGDKPMYSTPAYQNIICDANAGFTMAPVANGKRNGEWSKCSLEHLRGFARTLTQACFDRTADKHYKINVTQLPGATFTKLSLCRKTYPDFGDISVHSVSERPDVQHVVLPS
;
A
#
# COMPACT_ATOMS: atom_id res chain seq x y z
N MET A 1 -2.75 -1.21 12.65
CA MET A 1 -3.88 -1.70 11.82
C MET A 1 -3.61 -3.16 11.51
N VAL A 2 -4.64 -3.98 11.42
CA VAL A 2 -4.54 -5.40 11.02
C VAL A 2 -4.72 -5.53 9.51
N HIS A 3 -4.40 -6.70 8.93
CA HIS A 3 -4.72 -6.94 7.53
C HIS A 3 -6.23 -7.04 7.31
N ASP A 4 -6.70 -6.71 6.11
CA ASP A 4 -8.06 -7.07 5.70
C ASP A 4 -8.19 -8.61 5.76
N GLY A 5 -9.29 -9.10 6.34
CA GLY A 5 -9.47 -10.53 6.65
C GLY A 5 -9.21 -10.90 8.11
N ASP A 6 -8.51 -10.05 8.85
CA ASP A 6 -8.24 -10.27 10.27
C ASP A 6 -9.31 -9.63 11.16
N LYS A 7 -9.44 -10.18 12.37
CA LYS A 7 -10.30 -9.60 13.40
C LYS A 7 -9.74 -8.24 13.85
N PRO A 8 -10.56 -7.17 13.91
CA PRO A 8 -10.10 -5.87 14.39
C PRO A 8 -9.64 -5.92 15.85
N MET A 9 -8.55 -5.20 16.13
CA MET A 9 -8.16 -4.82 17.49
C MET A 9 -8.86 -3.52 17.95
N TYR A 10 -9.07 -2.60 17.02
CA TYR A 10 -9.85 -1.37 17.22
C TYR A 10 -10.89 -1.26 16.12
N SER A 11 -12.08 -0.76 16.47
CA SER A 11 -13.20 -0.63 15.54
C SER A 11 -14.18 0.42 16.04
N THR A 12 -14.94 1.02 15.14
CA THR A 12 -16.14 1.77 15.55
C THR A 12 -17.26 0.79 15.91
N PRO A 13 -18.28 1.21 16.67
CA PRO A 13 -19.39 0.31 17.05
C PRO A 13 -20.08 -0.35 15.84
N ALA A 14 -20.19 0.38 14.73
CA ALA A 14 -20.79 -0.14 13.49
C ALA A 14 -19.92 -1.21 12.78
N TYR A 15 -18.64 -1.35 13.14
CA TYR A 15 -17.67 -2.24 12.49
C TYR A 15 -17.01 -3.24 13.44
N GLN A 16 -17.50 -3.36 14.68
CA GLN A 16 -16.89 -4.22 15.70
C GLN A 16 -16.86 -5.72 15.35
N ASN A 17 -17.82 -6.17 14.52
CA ASN A 17 -17.98 -7.58 14.13
C ASN A 17 -17.79 -7.79 12.62
N ILE A 18 -17.25 -6.81 11.90
CA ILE A 18 -17.09 -6.88 10.44
C ILE A 18 -15.66 -7.29 10.13
N ILE A 19 -15.51 -8.34 9.33
CA ILE A 19 -14.24 -8.78 8.74
C ILE A 19 -14.29 -8.50 7.25
N CYS A 20 -13.30 -7.78 6.73
CA CYS A 20 -13.20 -7.46 5.30
C CYS A 20 -12.66 -8.64 4.49
N ASP A 21 -12.92 -8.65 3.19
CA ASP A 21 -12.37 -9.65 2.28
C ASP A 21 -10.84 -9.45 2.12
N ALA A 22 -10.08 -10.44 2.55
CA ALA A 22 -8.62 -10.50 2.42
C ALA A 22 -8.16 -10.45 0.95
N ASN A 23 -8.96 -10.96 0.02
CA ASN A 23 -8.57 -11.12 -1.38
C ASN A 23 -8.96 -9.92 -2.25
N ALA A 24 -9.63 -8.91 -1.68
CA ALA A 24 -10.04 -7.72 -2.43
C ALA A 24 -8.86 -6.82 -2.85
N GLY A 25 -7.66 -7.05 -2.30
CA GLY A 25 -6.42 -6.49 -2.81
C GLY A 25 -6.21 -5.00 -2.52
N PHE A 26 -6.77 -4.52 -1.40
CA PHE A 26 -6.56 -3.16 -0.88
C PHE A 26 -5.15 -2.96 -0.29
N THR A 27 -4.81 -1.73 0.08
CA THR A 27 -3.56 -1.37 0.75
C THR A 27 -3.24 -2.23 1.99
N MET A 28 -4.26 -2.67 2.73
CA MET A 28 -4.10 -3.51 3.92
C MET A 28 -4.38 -5.00 3.65
N ALA A 29 -4.52 -5.44 2.40
CA ALA A 29 -4.60 -6.86 2.10
C ALA A 29 -3.36 -7.62 2.64
N PRO A 30 -3.47 -8.90 3.00
CA PRO A 30 -2.33 -9.70 3.46
C PRO A 30 -1.27 -9.93 2.38
N VAL A 31 -1.63 -9.73 1.10
CA VAL A 31 -0.71 -9.81 -0.04
C VAL A 31 -0.75 -8.49 -0.81
N ALA A 32 0.44 -7.92 -1.06
CA ALA A 32 0.61 -6.65 -1.76
C ALA A 32 0.26 -6.74 -3.26
N ASN A 33 0.08 -5.58 -3.89
CA ASN A 33 -0.17 -5.44 -5.35
C ASN A 33 -1.46 -6.10 -5.85
N GLY A 34 -2.50 -6.14 -5.02
CA GLY A 34 -3.81 -6.61 -5.44
C GLY A 34 -4.57 -5.65 -6.37
N LYS A 35 -5.76 -6.06 -6.84
CA LYS A 35 -6.57 -5.30 -7.81
C LYS A 35 -6.89 -3.86 -7.38
N ARG A 36 -6.90 -3.58 -6.08
CA ARG A 36 -7.23 -2.28 -5.47
C ARG A 36 -6.04 -1.69 -4.71
N ASN A 37 -4.82 -2.02 -5.15
CA ASN A 37 -3.61 -1.53 -4.52
C ASN A 37 -3.59 0.01 -4.45
N GLY A 38 -3.27 0.54 -3.28
CA GLY A 38 -3.30 1.99 -3.01
C GLY A 38 -4.65 2.52 -2.52
N GLU A 39 -5.71 1.73 -2.58
CA GLU A 39 -7.01 2.07 -2.01
C GLU A 39 -7.17 1.49 -0.60
N TRP A 40 -7.84 2.23 0.28
CA TRP A 40 -8.18 1.74 1.63
C TRP A 40 -9.53 1.03 1.62
N SER A 41 -9.59 -0.13 2.28
CA SER A 41 -10.86 -0.81 2.54
C SER A 41 -11.70 -0.04 3.55
N LYS A 42 -13.01 -0.28 3.54
CA LYS A 42 -13.91 0.31 4.54
C LYS A 42 -13.54 -0.13 5.95
N CYS A 43 -13.19 -1.41 6.17
CA CYS A 43 -12.78 -1.89 7.49
C CYS A 43 -11.49 -1.21 7.95
N SER A 44 -10.48 -1.12 7.09
CA SER A 44 -9.22 -0.46 7.41
C SER A 44 -9.42 0.99 7.87
N LEU A 45 -10.29 1.74 7.18
CA LEU A 45 -10.65 3.10 7.58
C LEU A 45 -11.36 3.14 8.93
N GLU A 46 -12.28 2.21 9.19
CA GLU A 46 -13.03 2.14 10.45
C GLU A 46 -12.17 1.65 11.63
N HIS A 47 -11.17 0.81 11.38
CA HIS A 47 -10.19 0.41 12.37
C HIS A 47 -9.31 1.59 12.77
N LEU A 48 -8.85 2.38 11.78
CA LEU A 48 -8.12 3.61 12.03
C LEU A 48 -8.96 4.62 12.82
N ARG A 49 -10.23 4.81 12.45
CA ARG A 49 -11.16 5.68 13.19
C ARG A 49 -11.41 5.19 14.62
N GLY A 50 -11.59 3.88 14.80
CA GLY A 50 -11.74 3.25 16.11
C GLY A 50 -10.53 3.51 17.01
N PHE A 51 -9.33 3.31 16.48
CA PHE A 51 -8.08 3.61 17.18
C PHE A 51 -7.93 5.11 17.49
N ALA A 52 -8.15 5.99 16.51
CA ALA A 52 -8.00 7.42 16.71
C ALA A 52 -8.90 7.97 17.83
N ARG A 53 -10.08 7.37 18.04
CA ARG A 53 -11.00 7.72 19.14
C ARG A 53 -10.48 7.34 20.53
N THR A 54 -9.52 6.42 20.64
CA THR A 54 -8.91 6.08 21.95
C THR A 54 -7.81 7.05 22.35
N LEU A 55 -7.39 7.93 21.46
CA LEU A 55 -6.31 8.88 21.68
C LEU A 55 -6.85 10.20 22.22
N THR A 56 -6.08 10.84 23.10
CA THR A 56 -6.37 12.19 23.56
C THR A 56 -5.89 13.22 22.54
N GLN A 57 -6.40 14.45 22.64
CA GLN A 57 -5.98 15.54 21.77
C GLN A 57 -4.46 15.79 21.84
N ALA A 58 -3.85 15.60 23.01
CA ALA A 58 -2.40 15.71 23.20
C ALA A 58 -1.58 14.77 22.31
N CYS A 59 -2.12 13.61 21.90
CA CYS A 59 -1.45 12.72 20.94
C CYS A 59 -1.51 13.24 19.49
N PHE A 60 -2.47 14.10 19.17
CA PHE A 60 -2.64 14.72 17.85
C PHE A 60 -2.01 16.10 17.76
N ASP A 61 -1.82 16.77 18.90
CA ASP A 61 -1.11 18.02 19.01
C ASP A 61 0.35 17.76 18.65
N ARG A 62 0.65 17.91 17.35
CA ARG A 62 1.97 17.65 16.76
C ARG A 62 3.01 18.58 17.38
N THR A 63 3.69 18.12 18.43
CA THR A 63 4.78 18.85 19.11
C THR A 63 6.12 18.75 18.38
N ALA A 64 6.13 18.32 17.11
CA ALA A 64 7.37 18.20 16.35
C ALA A 64 7.85 19.59 15.92
N ASP A 65 9.00 20.02 16.44
CA ASP A 65 9.62 21.32 16.12
C ASP A 65 9.90 21.52 14.62
N LYS A 66 10.03 20.43 13.85
CA LYS A 66 10.24 20.44 12.40
C LYS A 66 9.05 19.83 11.66
N HIS A 67 8.39 20.66 10.86
CA HIS A 67 7.38 20.24 9.91
C HIS A 67 8.00 19.87 8.56
N TYR A 68 8.14 18.57 8.29
CA TYR A 68 8.50 18.08 6.96
C TYR A 68 7.28 18.15 6.04
N LYS A 69 7.04 19.33 5.46
CA LYS A 69 6.10 19.47 4.33
C LYS A 69 6.80 19.01 3.07
N ILE A 70 6.44 17.83 2.59
CA ILE A 70 6.88 17.36 1.28
C ILE A 70 6.03 18.11 0.23
N ASN A 71 6.65 19.04 -0.49
CA ASN A 71 6.01 19.70 -1.62
C ASN A 71 6.16 18.80 -2.87
N VAL A 72 5.24 17.85 -3.02
CA VAL A 72 5.21 16.95 -4.19
C VAL A 72 4.65 17.71 -5.38
N THR A 73 5.52 18.34 -6.16
CA THR A 73 5.16 19.05 -7.41
C THR A 73 5.20 18.14 -8.63
N GLN A 74 5.83 16.98 -8.52
CA GLN A 74 5.99 15.98 -9.58
C GLN A 74 5.76 14.58 -9.02
N LEU A 75 5.20 13.70 -9.85
CA LEU A 75 5.04 12.29 -9.49
C LEU A 75 6.42 11.65 -9.30
N PRO A 76 6.59 10.70 -8.35
CA PRO A 76 7.88 10.04 -8.11
C PRO A 76 8.47 9.36 -9.35
N GLY A 77 7.63 8.94 -10.31
CA GLY A 77 8.07 8.35 -11.57
C GLY A 77 8.48 9.37 -12.65
N ALA A 78 8.30 10.68 -12.45
CA ALA A 78 8.63 11.68 -13.46
C ALA A 78 10.14 11.80 -13.73
N THR A 79 10.98 11.41 -12.77
CA THR A 79 12.44 11.54 -12.84
C THR A 79 13.17 10.21 -13.00
N PHE A 80 12.44 9.08 -13.10
CA PHE A 80 13.02 7.75 -13.28
C PHE A 80 12.39 7.01 -14.46
N THR A 81 13.22 6.35 -15.26
CA THR A 81 12.76 5.44 -16.31
C THR A 81 12.39 4.08 -15.71
N LYS A 82 11.60 3.27 -16.41
CA LYS A 82 11.33 1.87 -15.99
C LYS A 82 12.62 1.09 -15.73
N LEU A 83 13.61 1.26 -16.60
CA LEU A 83 14.92 0.61 -16.46
C LEU A 83 15.64 1.04 -15.18
N SER A 84 15.65 2.35 -14.87
CA SER A 84 16.32 2.82 -13.66
C SER A 84 15.59 2.41 -12.39
N LEU A 85 14.26 2.27 -12.42
CA LEU A 85 13.50 1.65 -11.34
C LEU A 85 13.88 0.19 -11.16
N CYS A 86 13.85 -0.62 -12.22
CA CYS A 86 14.19 -2.05 -12.14
C CYS A 86 15.61 -2.29 -11.62
N ARG A 87 16.60 -1.53 -12.10
CA ARG A 87 17.99 -1.62 -11.62
C ARG A 87 18.14 -1.27 -10.14
N LYS A 88 17.33 -0.33 -9.62
CA LYS A 88 17.33 0.02 -8.20
C LYS A 88 16.63 -1.04 -7.34
N THR A 89 15.54 -1.63 -7.85
CA THR A 89 14.79 -2.66 -7.14
C THR A 89 15.54 -3.99 -7.08
N TYR A 90 16.28 -4.33 -8.14
CA TYR A 90 16.99 -5.60 -8.29
C TYR A 90 18.49 -5.34 -8.57
N PRO A 91 19.25 -4.82 -7.59
CA PRO A 91 20.63 -4.38 -7.80
C PRO A 91 21.59 -5.53 -8.16
N ASP A 92 21.28 -6.75 -7.71
CA ASP A 92 22.13 -7.94 -7.92
C ASP A 92 21.84 -8.66 -9.25
N PHE A 93 20.85 -8.20 -10.01
CA PHE A 93 20.52 -8.77 -11.31
C PHE A 93 21.31 -8.05 -12.42
N GLY A 94 22.26 -8.77 -13.02
CA GLY A 94 22.95 -8.34 -14.25
C GLY A 94 22.02 -8.32 -15.47
N ASP A 95 22.35 -7.49 -16.45
CA ASP A 95 21.69 -7.44 -17.77
C ASP A 95 20.17 -7.25 -17.79
N ILE A 96 19.66 -6.36 -16.92
CA ILE A 96 18.24 -5.95 -16.96
C ILE A 96 17.97 -5.10 -18.21
N SER A 97 16.99 -5.52 -18.99
CA SER A 97 16.35 -4.72 -20.03
C SER A 97 14.85 -4.55 -19.74
N VAL A 98 14.21 -3.55 -20.33
CA VAL A 98 12.76 -3.32 -20.21
C VAL A 98 12.16 -3.17 -21.59
N HIS A 99 10.98 -3.72 -21.81
CA HIS A 99 10.24 -3.52 -23.05
C HIS A 99 9.87 -2.03 -23.21
N SER A 100 10.06 -1.50 -24.41
CA SER A 100 9.77 -0.10 -24.76
C SER A 100 8.27 0.22 -24.71
N VAL A 101 7.42 -0.80 -24.82
CA VAL A 101 5.96 -0.68 -24.78
C VAL A 101 5.44 -1.25 -23.47
N SER A 102 4.51 -0.54 -22.83
CA SER A 102 3.74 -1.09 -21.71
C SER A 102 2.67 -2.00 -22.26
N GLU A 103 3.02 -3.24 -22.55
CA GLU A 103 2.01 -4.27 -22.84
C GLU A 103 1.16 -4.43 -21.57
N ARG A 104 -0.17 -4.32 -21.71
CA ARG A 104 -1.09 -4.74 -20.64
C ARG A 104 -0.79 -6.22 -20.41
N PRO A 105 -0.61 -6.68 -19.16
CA PRO A 105 -0.35 -8.10 -18.94
C PRO A 105 -1.61 -8.86 -19.34
N ASP A 106 -1.60 -9.43 -20.54
CA ASP A 106 -2.27 -10.71 -20.76
C ASP A 106 -1.58 -11.70 -19.81
N VAL A 107 -2.40 -12.52 -19.18
CA VAL A 107 -2.01 -13.51 -18.16
C VAL A 107 -1.02 -14.50 -18.78
N GLN A 108 0.28 -14.19 -18.75
CA GLN A 108 1.31 -15.12 -19.20
C GLN A 108 1.94 -15.78 -17.97
N HIS A 109 1.62 -17.06 -17.79
CA HIS A 109 2.22 -17.96 -16.83
C HIS A 109 3.76 -17.86 -16.87
N VAL A 110 4.37 -17.55 -15.72
CA VAL A 110 5.81 -17.71 -15.52
C VAL A 110 6.09 -19.21 -15.45
N VAL A 111 6.62 -19.78 -16.54
CA VAL A 111 7.22 -21.12 -16.52
C VAL A 111 8.64 -20.95 -15.98
N LEU A 112 8.88 -21.50 -14.78
CA LEU A 112 10.22 -21.65 -14.22
C LEU A 112 10.93 -22.79 -14.97
N PRO A 113 12.19 -22.61 -15.42
CA PRO A 113 12.94 -23.70 -16.03
C PRO A 113 13.31 -24.75 -14.96
N SER A 114 13.16 -26.02 -15.34
CA SER A 114 13.53 -27.22 -14.59
C SER A 114 15.03 -27.37 -14.37
#